data_AF-A0A382HP94-F1
#
_entry.id   AF-A0A382HP94-F1
#
_cell.length_a   1.000
_cell.length_b   1.000
_cell.length_c   1.000
_cell.angle_alpha   90.00
_cell.angle_beta   90.00
_cell.angle_gamma   90.00
#
_symmetry.space_group_name_H-M   'P 1'
#
loop_
_entity.id
_entity.type
_entity.pdbx_description
1 polymer ?
#
loop_
_entity_poly.entity_id
_entity_poly.type
_entity_poly.pdbx_seq_one_letter_code
_entity_poly.pdbx_strand_id
1 'polypeptide(L)'
;NFKEMGFNIVTFNTFALHADDIPLSDFTLCHKTIFILDNRLVDALARTSIFGYFVERWAEGETRQVTLCAFDEFPKSMELTDEPVFVWGHVMVPHPPWLFGPNGEHITPGKPLLITDNPEFRDSGWEPKIQYVQQVQFANKKTIQIVDEILEKDSNSIIVIQGDHGTAWDVNWNEPSQEDVYQRLRNFDAVYFPDNEKRSQLLDDRTLVNTFRTVFNTYFGSEYEILEDKMYWSANQKPYLFKDVTHYVIDP
;
A
#
# COMPACT_ATOMS: atom_id res chain seq x y z
N ASN A 1 5.98 -2.49 -22.14
CA ASN A 1 5.58 -1.75 -20.91
C ASN A 1 4.38 -0.84 -21.25
N PHE A 2 3.73 -0.19 -20.28
CA PHE A 2 2.56 0.67 -20.56
C PHE A 2 2.84 1.81 -21.55
N LYS A 3 4.06 2.39 -21.51
CA LYS A 3 4.49 3.44 -22.46
C LYS A 3 4.50 2.96 -23.90
N GLU A 4 5.01 1.75 -24.14
CA GLU A 4 5.01 1.13 -25.48
C GLU A 4 3.59 0.86 -26.01
N MET A 5 2.60 0.76 -25.12
CA MET A 5 1.18 0.61 -25.46
C MET A 5 0.45 1.96 -25.61
N GLY A 6 1.18 3.08 -25.54
CA GLY A 6 0.62 4.43 -25.67
C GLY A 6 0.02 5.01 -24.39
N PHE A 7 0.23 4.38 -23.23
CA PHE A 7 -0.28 4.89 -21.96
C PHE A 7 0.66 5.92 -21.36
N ASN A 8 0.08 6.99 -20.81
CA ASN A 8 0.77 7.85 -19.84
C ASN A 8 0.76 7.19 -18.46
N ILE A 9 1.85 7.33 -17.72
CA ILE A 9 1.99 6.73 -16.38
C ILE A 9 1.85 7.83 -15.33
N VAL A 10 0.89 7.65 -14.42
CA VAL A 10 0.67 8.53 -13.26
C VAL A 10 1.05 7.79 -11.99
N THR A 11 1.86 8.42 -11.14
CA THR A 11 2.31 7.85 -9.88
C THR A 11 2.11 8.79 -8.70
N PHE A 12 2.04 8.23 -7.50
CA PHE A 12 1.89 8.98 -6.24
C PHE A 12 3.12 8.81 -5.35
N ASN A 13 3.75 9.91 -4.93
CA ASN A 13 4.91 9.85 -4.03
C ASN A 13 4.50 9.96 -2.55
N THR A 14 3.77 8.95 -2.07
CA THR A 14 3.32 8.89 -0.68
C THR A 14 4.39 8.37 0.29
N PHE A 15 5.52 7.88 -0.22
CA PHE A 15 6.59 7.27 0.56
C PHE A 15 7.73 8.26 0.84
N ALA A 16 8.40 8.10 1.99
CA ALA A 16 9.49 8.99 2.40
C ALA A 16 10.88 8.46 2.05
N LEU A 17 11.00 7.17 1.69
CA LEU A 17 12.29 6.53 1.46
C LEU A 17 12.48 6.31 -0.04
N HIS A 18 13.19 7.26 -0.65
CA HIS A 18 13.87 7.17 -1.94
C HIS A 18 13.07 7.46 -3.22
N ALA A 19 13.66 8.44 -3.93
CA ALA A 19 13.45 8.89 -5.30
C ALA A 19 12.21 9.76 -5.53
N ASP A 20 12.47 11.07 -5.56
CA ASP A 20 11.57 12.09 -6.10
C ASP A 20 11.18 11.85 -7.57
N ASP A 21 11.83 10.90 -8.25
CA ASP A 21 11.55 10.50 -9.63
C ASP A 21 11.36 8.98 -9.75
N ILE A 22 10.16 8.55 -10.11
CA ILE A 22 9.92 7.24 -10.74
C ILE A 22 10.22 7.45 -12.23
N PRO A 23 11.34 6.92 -12.80
CA PRO A 23 11.82 7.35 -14.12
C PRO A 23 10.87 7.09 -15.29
N LEU A 24 9.88 6.22 -15.10
CA LEU A 24 8.87 5.89 -16.10
C LEU A 24 7.59 6.73 -15.98
N SER A 25 7.45 7.52 -14.91
CA SER A 25 6.27 8.33 -14.63
C SER A 25 6.26 9.59 -15.49
N ASP A 26 5.12 9.88 -16.12
CA ASP A 26 4.87 11.14 -16.81
C ASP A 26 4.38 12.21 -15.84
N PHE A 27 3.60 11.79 -14.85
CA PHE A 27 3.00 12.67 -13.85
C PHE A 27 3.22 12.06 -12.46
N THR A 28 3.94 12.78 -11.60
CA THR A 28 4.06 12.42 -10.18
C THR A 28 3.25 13.38 -9.34
N LEU A 29 2.22 12.86 -8.67
CA LEU A 29 1.34 13.62 -7.79
C LEU A 29 1.68 13.35 -6.32
N CYS A 30 1.21 14.25 -5.44
CA CYS A 30 1.25 14.09 -3.99
C CYS A 30 2.61 13.65 -3.43
N HIS A 31 3.49 14.60 -3.17
CA HIS A 31 4.81 14.35 -2.60
C HIS A 31 4.89 14.79 -1.14
N LYS A 32 5.70 14.07 -0.34
CA LYS A 32 6.15 14.57 0.95
C LYS A 32 7.23 15.64 0.74
N THR A 33 7.31 16.61 1.64
CA THR A 33 8.46 17.51 1.68
C THR A 33 9.71 16.77 2.16
N ILE A 34 10.90 17.34 1.90
CA ILE A 34 12.20 16.75 2.28
C ILE A 34 12.18 16.34 3.75
N PHE A 35 12.55 15.09 4.01
CA PHE A 35 12.53 14.55 5.36
C PHE A 35 13.60 15.21 6.22
N ILE A 36 13.18 16.03 7.19
CA ILE A 36 14.11 16.88 7.96
C ILE A 36 15.12 16.08 8.81
N LEU A 37 14.84 14.81 9.09
CA LEU A 37 15.76 13.89 9.78
C LEU A 37 16.90 13.36 8.88
N ASP A 38 16.89 13.65 7.58
CA ASP A 38 18.06 13.39 6.71
C ASP A 38 19.26 14.27 7.10
N ASN A 39 19.01 15.40 7.74
CA ASN A 39 20.04 16.23 8.33
C ASN A 39 20.50 15.66 9.68
N ARG A 40 21.77 15.22 9.76
CA ARG A 40 22.34 14.61 10.98
C ARG A 40 22.27 15.47 12.24
N LEU A 41 22.36 16.80 12.12
CA LEU A 41 22.23 17.70 13.27
C LEU A 41 20.78 17.73 13.75
N VAL A 42 19.82 17.84 12.83
CA VAL A 42 18.38 17.81 13.15
C VAL A 42 18.00 16.46 13.75
N ASP A 43 18.50 15.36 13.19
CA ASP A 43 18.27 14.01 13.71
C ASP A 43 18.81 13.85 15.13
N ALA A 44 20.06 14.26 15.39
CA ALA A 44 20.64 14.22 16.72
C ALA A 44 19.85 15.07 17.73
N LEU A 45 19.46 16.30 17.35
CA LEU A 45 18.66 17.18 18.21
C LEU A 45 17.26 16.62 18.47
N ALA A 46 16.62 16.06 17.45
CA ALA A 46 15.30 15.47 17.57
C ALA A 46 15.30 14.25 18.51
N ARG A 47 16.31 13.37 18.40
CA ARG A 47 16.41 12.16 19.23
C ARG A 47 16.87 12.41 20.67
N THR A 48 17.51 13.54 20.95
CA THR A 48 18.11 13.82 22.27
C THR A 48 17.40 14.93 23.05
N SER A 49 16.33 15.51 22.50
CA SER A 49 15.62 16.62 23.15
C SER A 49 14.10 16.57 22.88
N ILE A 50 13.35 17.45 23.56
CA ILE A 50 11.91 17.61 23.32
C ILE A 50 11.59 18.07 21.89
N PHE A 51 12.59 18.54 21.12
CA PHE A 51 12.41 18.90 19.73
C PHE A 51 11.87 17.73 18.88
N GLY A 52 12.21 16.48 19.24
CA GLY A 52 11.68 15.28 18.59
C GLY A 52 10.15 15.23 18.53
N TYR A 53 9.47 15.76 19.55
CA TYR A 53 8.00 15.82 19.59
C TYR A 53 7.44 16.61 18.39
N PHE A 54 8.05 17.76 18.10
CA PHE A 54 7.59 18.64 17.02
C PHE A 54 7.90 18.03 15.65
N VAL A 55 9.05 17.37 15.53
CA VAL A 55 9.43 16.63 14.31
C VAL A 55 8.44 15.52 14.03
N GLU A 56 8.02 14.77 15.04
CA GLU A 56 7.01 13.71 14.89
C GLU A 56 5.65 14.26 14.49
N ARG A 57 5.13 15.27 15.21
CA ARG A 57 3.82 15.87 14.89
C ARG A 57 3.82 16.44 13.47
N TRP A 58 4.94 17.03 13.03
CA TRP A 58 5.12 17.46 11.65
C TRP A 58 5.09 16.29 10.67
N ALA A 59 5.87 15.23 10.91
CA ALA A 59 5.94 14.06 10.02
C ALA A 59 4.59 13.30 9.92
N GLU A 60 3.83 13.24 11.01
CA GLU A 60 2.46 12.73 11.03
C GLU A 60 1.51 13.63 10.24
N GLY A 61 1.68 14.95 10.33
CA GLY A 61 0.99 15.94 9.50
C GLY A 61 1.22 15.70 8.01
N GLU A 62 2.49 15.62 7.59
CA GLU A 62 2.90 15.34 6.21
C GLU A 62 2.33 14.01 5.71
N THR A 63 2.42 12.96 6.53
CA THR A 63 1.90 11.63 6.17
C THR A 63 0.39 11.64 5.97
N ARG A 64 -0.35 12.38 6.81
CA ARG A 64 -1.80 12.55 6.64
C ARG A 64 -2.13 13.33 5.37
N GLN A 65 -1.44 14.45 5.13
CA GLN A 65 -1.68 15.30 3.98
C GLN A 65 -1.44 14.55 2.67
N VAL A 66 -0.31 13.84 2.55
CA VAL A 66 0.02 13.11 1.32
C VAL A 66 -0.93 11.93 1.10
N THR A 67 -1.39 11.28 2.16
CA THR A 67 -2.39 10.20 2.08
C THR A 67 -3.73 10.72 1.59
N LEU A 68 -4.21 11.84 2.14
CA LEU A 68 -5.46 12.47 1.70
C LEU A 68 -5.36 12.99 0.27
N CYS A 69 -4.23 13.61 -0.09
CA CYS A 69 -3.94 14.01 -1.47
C CYS A 69 -4.03 12.81 -2.41
N ALA A 70 -3.39 11.68 -2.07
CA ALA A 70 -3.44 10.48 -2.90
C ALA A 70 -4.88 10.00 -3.09
N PHE A 71 -5.68 9.94 -2.02
CA PHE A 71 -7.08 9.53 -2.13
C PHE A 71 -7.92 10.50 -2.98
N ASP A 72 -7.69 11.81 -2.86
CA ASP A 72 -8.49 12.83 -3.54
C ASP A 72 -8.05 13.04 -5.00
N GLU A 73 -6.79 12.77 -5.36
CA GLU A 73 -6.24 12.98 -6.70
C GLU A 73 -6.22 11.71 -7.56
N PHE A 74 -6.26 10.51 -6.97
CA PHE A 74 -6.33 9.24 -7.71
C PHE A 74 -7.44 9.21 -8.77
N PRO A 75 -8.73 9.50 -8.46
CA PRO A 75 -9.79 9.47 -9.47
C PRO A 75 -9.73 10.63 -10.46
N LYS A 76 -8.92 11.67 -10.20
CA LYS A 76 -8.70 12.81 -11.12
C LYS A 76 -7.54 12.59 -12.08
N SER A 77 -6.74 11.55 -11.86
CA SER A 77 -5.55 11.26 -12.67
C SER A 77 -5.87 11.01 -14.16
N MET A 78 -7.09 10.58 -14.45
CA MET A 78 -7.61 10.39 -15.81
C MET A 78 -7.82 11.70 -16.58
N GLU A 79 -7.86 12.84 -15.90
CA GLU A 79 -8.09 14.16 -16.51
C GLU A 79 -6.79 14.89 -16.84
N LEU A 80 -5.64 14.32 -16.50
CA LEU A 80 -4.32 14.95 -16.74
C LEU A 80 -3.93 14.97 -18.22
N THR A 81 -4.57 14.14 -19.03
CA THR A 81 -4.24 13.94 -20.45
C THR A 81 -5.42 13.29 -21.17
N ASP A 82 -5.51 13.52 -22.48
CA ASP A 82 -6.52 12.89 -23.34
C ASP A 82 -6.13 11.46 -23.78
N GLU A 83 -4.89 11.04 -23.51
CA GLU A 83 -4.37 9.70 -23.80
C GLU A 83 -4.72 8.70 -22.68
N PRO A 84 -4.75 7.38 -22.93
CA PRO A 84 -5.01 6.40 -21.88
C PRO A 84 -3.96 6.47 -20.76
N VAL A 85 -4.39 6.27 -19.52
CA VAL A 85 -3.51 6.37 -18.34
C VAL A 85 -3.37 5.03 -17.61
N PHE A 86 -2.14 4.71 -17.20
CA PHE A 86 -1.86 3.71 -16.18
C PHE A 86 -1.56 4.44 -14.88
N VAL A 87 -2.45 4.31 -13.90
CA VAL A 87 -2.34 4.99 -12.62
C VAL A 87 -1.87 3.98 -11.57
N TRP A 88 -0.75 4.26 -10.91
CA TRP A 88 -0.20 3.45 -9.83
C TRP A 88 -0.05 4.27 -8.55
N GLY A 89 -0.85 3.93 -7.55
CA GLY A 89 -0.80 4.54 -6.22
C GLY A 89 -0.46 3.49 -5.17
N HIS A 90 0.68 3.67 -4.50
CA HIS A 90 1.00 2.95 -3.28
C HIS A 90 0.63 3.86 -2.10
N VAL A 91 -0.29 3.43 -1.24
CA VAL A 91 -0.75 4.23 -0.09
C VAL A 91 -0.43 3.47 1.19
N MET A 92 0.26 4.12 2.13
CA MET A 92 0.74 3.52 3.39
C MET A 92 -0.37 3.25 4.43
N VAL A 93 -1.61 3.15 4.01
CA VAL A 93 -2.73 2.86 4.90
C VAL A 93 -3.09 1.38 4.71
N PRO A 94 -3.19 0.57 5.79
CA PRO A 94 -3.36 0.95 7.19
C PRO A 94 -2.07 0.88 8.05
N HIS A 95 -0.88 1.11 7.49
CA HIS A 95 0.38 1.07 8.25
C HIS A 95 0.34 2.01 9.47
N PRO A 96 1.00 1.65 10.59
CA PRO A 96 1.27 2.63 11.64
C PRO A 96 1.99 3.88 11.05
N PRO A 97 1.79 5.06 11.65
CA PRO A 97 1.36 5.27 13.04
C PRO A 97 -0.16 5.39 13.31
N TRP A 98 -1.06 5.00 12.40
CA TRP A 98 -2.53 5.06 12.55
C TRP A 98 -3.04 6.48 12.82
N LEU A 99 -3.14 7.27 11.74
CA LEU A 99 -3.35 8.72 11.78
C LEU A 99 -4.80 9.15 11.56
N PHE A 100 -5.67 8.18 11.28
CA PHE A 100 -7.05 8.36 10.90
C PHE A 100 -7.98 7.52 11.78
N GLY A 101 -9.04 8.16 12.26
CA GLY A 101 -10.19 7.48 12.84
C GLY A 101 -11.05 6.85 11.74
N PRO A 102 -12.13 6.14 12.10
CA PRO A 102 -12.93 5.35 11.16
C PRO A 102 -13.65 6.17 10.07
N ASN A 103 -13.78 7.49 10.22
CA ASN A 103 -14.34 8.40 9.23
C ASN A 103 -13.32 9.45 8.75
N GLY A 104 -12.02 9.26 9.03
CA GLY A 104 -10.98 10.22 8.69
C GLY A 104 -10.76 11.29 9.77
N GLU A 105 -11.25 11.08 10.98
CA GLU A 105 -10.95 11.95 12.12
C GLU A 105 -9.45 12.04 12.34
N HIS A 106 -8.97 13.22 12.72
CA HIS A 106 -7.57 13.41 13.05
C HIS A 106 -7.22 12.66 14.34
N ILE A 107 -6.45 11.57 14.18
CA ILE A 107 -5.92 10.79 15.28
C ILE A 107 -4.45 11.16 15.46
N THR A 108 -4.08 11.54 16.69
CA THR A 108 -2.70 11.83 17.10
C THR A 108 -2.20 10.69 18.00
N PRO A 109 -1.32 9.82 17.50
CA PRO A 109 -0.76 8.70 18.25
C PRO A 109 0.06 9.15 19.47
N GLY A 110 -0.05 8.42 20.58
CA GLY A 110 0.86 8.54 21.74
C GLY A 110 1.81 7.34 21.85
N LYS A 111 2.95 7.36 22.56
CA LYS A 111 3.80 8.49 22.99
C LYS A 111 5.21 8.29 22.39
N PRO A 112 5.43 8.65 21.12
CA PRO A 112 6.76 8.58 20.52
C PRO A 112 7.61 9.85 20.87
N LEU A 113 8.94 9.71 20.83
CA LEU A 113 9.99 10.75 20.66
C LEU A 113 11.19 10.16 19.85
N LEU A 114 10.84 9.32 18.86
CA LEU A 114 11.58 8.72 17.75
C LEU A 114 12.30 7.37 17.97
N ILE A 115 11.61 6.25 17.69
CA ILE A 115 12.10 5.21 16.75
C ILE A 115 10.92 4.87 15.82
N THR A 116 11.11 5.12 14.53
CA THR A 116 10.10 5.58 13.57
C THR A 116 9.06 4.56 13.09
N ASP A 117 8.94 3.35 13.67
CA ASP A 117 7.73 2.52 13.49
C ASP A 117 7.60 1.26 14.39
N ASN A 118 8.13 1.25 15.62
CA ASN A 118 8.01 0.04 16.45
C ASN A 118 6.71 0.08 17.31
N PRO A 119 5.73 -0.83 17.09
CA PRO A 119 4.48 -0.85 17.86
C PRO A 119 4.66 -1.14 19.36
N GLU A 120 5.84 -1.62 19.77
CA GLU A 120 6.17 -1.99 21.17
C GLU A 120 6.21 -0.82 22.17
N PHE A 121 6.01 0.44 21.75
CA PHE A 121 6.15 1.62 22.62
C PHE A 121 4.85 2.44 22.82
N ARG A 122 3.67 1.87 22.57
CA ARG A 122 2.39 2.56 22.75
C ARG A 122 1.62 2.05 23.98
N ASP A 123 1.95 2.54 25.18
CA ASP A 123 1.15 2.27 26.39
C ASP A 123 0.53 3.54 26.96
N SER A 124 -0.79 3.68 26.75
CA SER A 124 -1.74 4.52 27.49
C SER A 124 -3.15 4.37 26.89
N GLY A 125 -3.74 3.17 26.93
CA GLY A 125 -5.09 2.92 26.40
C GLY A 125 -5.23 3.00 24.87
N TRP A 126 -4.11 3.06 24.15
CA TRP A 126 -4.02 3.06 22.69
C TRP A 126 -3.81 1.65 22.18
N GLU A 127 -4.88 0.86 22.05
CA GLU A 127 -4.76 -0.54 21.61
C GLU A 127 -4.46 -0.59 20.08
N PRO A 128 -3.29 -1.13 19.66
CA PRO A 128 -2.86 -1.09 18.26
C PRO A 128 -3.83 -1.76 17.27
N LYS A 129 -4.46 -2.87 17.64
CA LYS A 129 -5.37 -3.62 16.79
C LYS A 129 -6.67 -2.82 16.57
N ILE A 130 -7.18 -2.12 17.58
CA ILE A 130 -8.33 -1.22 17.47
C ILE A 130 -8.02 -0.07 16.50
N GLN A 131 -6.84 0.53 16.60
CA GLN A 131 -6.43 1.66 15.75
C GLN A 131 -6.19 1.21 14.31
N TYR A 132 -5.59 0.03 14.13
CA TYR A 132 -5.50 -0.63 12.83
C TYR A 132 -6.89 -0.82 12.20
N VAL A 133 -7.85 -1.38 12.94
CA VAL A 133 -9.22 -1.58 12.44
C VAL A 133 -9.89 -0.27 12.06
N GLN A 134 -9.77 0.78 12.88
CA GLN A 134 -10.33 2.10 12.56
C GLN A 134 -9.73 2.68 11.28
N GLN A 135 -8.41 2.60 11.12
CA GLN A 135 -7.75 3.09 9.92
C GLN A 135 -8.10 2.24 8.68
N VAL A 136 -8.31 0.92 8.82
CA VAL A 136 -8.86 0.08 7.74
C VAL A 136 -10.28 0.52 7.35
N GLN A 137 -11.14 0.86 8.32
CA GLN A 137 -12.49 1.36 8.03
C GLN A 137 -12.45 2.66 7.21
N PHE A 138 -11.53 3.56 7.54
CA PHE A 138 -11.29 4.77 6.76
C PHE A 138 -10.79 4.46 5.34
N ALA A 139 -9.77 3.60 5.22
CA ALA A 139 -9.21 3.18 3.93
C ALA A 139 -10.29 2.61 3.03
N ASN A 140 -11.12 1.70 3.54
CA ASN A 140 -12.21 1.08 2.79
C ASN A 140 -13.20 2.13 2.26
N LYS A 141 -13.58 3.12 3.09
CA LYS A 141 -14.49 4.20 2.65
C LYS A 141 -13.88 5.01 1.51
N LYS A 142 -12.61 5.41 1.65
CA LYS A 142 -11.91 6.19 0.62
C LYS A 142 -11.71 5.38 -0.67
N THR A 143 -11.34 4.10 -0.56
CA THR A 143 -11.19 3.23 -1.72
C THR A 143 -12.51 3.01 -2.45
N ILE A 144 -13.63 2.81 -1.74
CA ILE A 144 -14.96 2.70 -2.37
C ILE A 144 -15.29 3.99 -3.13
N GLN A 145 -15.08 5.16 -2.52
CA GLN A 145 -15.29 6.45 -3.19
C GLN A 145 -14.46 6.59 -4.47
N ILE A 146 -13.19 6.19 -4.44
CA ILE A 146 -12.33 6.20 -5.63
C ILE A 146 -12.88 5.30 -6.73
N VAL A 147 -13.30 4.07 -6.38
CA VAL A 147 -13.85 3.13 -7.35
C VAL A 147 -15.11 3.70 -7.99
N ASP A 148 -16.02 4.26 -7.18
CA ASP A 148 -17.25 4.88 -7.68
C ASP A 148 -16.91 6.04 -8.64
N GLU A 149 -16.01 6.95 -8.26
CA GLU A 149 -15.62 8.09 -9.10
C GLU A 149 -14.91 7.68 -10.40
N ILE A 150 -14.05 6.65 -10.36
CA ILE A 150 -13.41 6.10 -11.56
C ILE A 150 -14.47 5.54 -12.51
N LEU A 151 -15.40 4.72 -12.00
CA LEU A 151 -16.41 4.06 -12.83
C LEU A 151 -17.49 5.03 -13.34
N GLU A 152 -17.77 6.11 -12.61
CA GLU A 152 -18.62 7.21 -13.10
C GLU A 152 -17.99 7.96 -14.27
N LYS A 153 -16.66 8.12 -14.27
CA LYS A 153 -15.92 8.82 -15.34
C LYS A 153 -15.65 7.91 -16.54
N ASP A 154 -15.17 6.71 -16.30
CA ASP A 154 -14.91 5.70 -17.33
C ASP A 154 -15.21 4.30 -16.81
N SER A 155 -16.39 3.80 -17.21
CA SER A 155 -16.85 2.45 -16.90
C SER A 155 -16.04 1.35 -17.59
N ASN A 156 -15.12 1.69 -18.51
CA ASN A 156 -14.20 0.75 -19.13
C ASN A 156 -12.85 0.62 -18.40
N SER A 157 -12.73 1.20 -17.21
CA SER A 157 -11.51 1.13 -16.41
C SER A 157 -11.25 -0.30 -15.91
N ILE A 158 -10.00 -0.76 -16.01
CA ILE A 158 -9.51 -1.95 -15.29
C ILE A 158 -9.00 -1.48 -13.93
N ILE A 159 -9.55 -2.01 -12.84
CA ILE A 159 -9.20 -1.59 -11.48
C ILE A 159 -8.58 -2.78 -10.74
N VAL A 160 -7.44 -2.55 -10.10
CA VAL A 160 -6.74 -3.53 -9.26
C VAL A 160 -6.47 -2.89 -7.90
N ILE A 161 -6.93 -3.53 -6.83
CA ILE A 161 -6.71 -3.09 -5.45
C ILE A 161 -6.11 -4.27 -4.68
N GLN A 162 -4.90 -4.07 -4.15
CA GLN A 162 -4.15 -5.13 -3.49
C GLN A 162 -3.52 -4.64 -2.20
N GLY A 163 -3.53 -5.50 -1.18
CA GLY A 163 -2.63 -5.37 -0.04
C GLY A 163 -1.25 -5.92 -0.41
N ASP A 164 -0.19 -5.18 -0.07
CA ASP A 164 1.19 -5.64 -0.24
C ASP A 164 1.49 -6.82 0.69
N HIS A 165 0.95 -6.76 1.91
CA HIS A 165 1.07 -7.80 2.92
C HIS A 165 0.03 -7.64 4.05
N GLY A 166 -0.19 -8.71 4.80
CA GLY A 166 -0.98 -8.69 6.03
C GLY A 166 -0.20 -8.19 7.25
N THR A 167 -0.82 -8.30 8.43
CA THR A 167 -0.24 -7.83 9.70
C THR A 167 0.84 -8.80 10.23
N ALA A 168 1.53 -8.41 11.29
CA ALA A 168 2.54 -9.24 11.96
C ALA A 168 2.39 -9.18 13.50
N TRP A 169 1.16 -9.30 13.99
CA TRP A 169 0.85 -9.37 15.41
C TRP A 169 1.34 -10.69 15.98
N ASP A 170 2.29 -10.59 16.93
CA ASP A 170 2.76 -11.71 17.73
C ASP A 170 3.37 -12.87 16.88
N VAL A 171 3.92 -12.54 15.71
CA VAL A 171 4.45 -13.51 14.73
C VAL A 171 5.80 -14.09 15.12
N ASN A 172 5.95 -15.42 15.00
CA ASN A 172 7.25 -16.08 15.06
C ASN A 172 7.95 -16.08 13.68
N TRP A 173 8.87 -15.13 13.49
CA TRP A 173 9.61 -14.99 12.24
C TRP A 173 10.54 -16.15 11.89
N ASN A 174 11.07 -16.86 12.89
CA ASN A 174 12.03 -17.94 12.66
C ASN A 174 11.35 -19.26 12.32
N GLU A 175 10.23 -19.54 13.00
CA GLU A 175 9.45 -20.76 12.84
C GLU A 175 7.97 -20.40 12.78
N PRO A 176 7.46 -19.94 11.62
CA PRO A 176 6.08 -19.50 11.50
C PRO A 176 5.12 -20.69 11.58
N SER A 177 4.05 -20.52 12.35
CA SER A 177 2.86 -21.36 12.33
C SER A 177 1.99 -21.06 11.10
N GLN A 178 0.96 -21.89 10.85
CA GLN A 178 -0.02 -21.62 9.80
C GLN A 178 -0.74 -20.28 10.01
N GLU A 179 -1.07 -19.94 11.27
CA GLU A 179 -1.71 -18.66 11.60
C GLU A 179 -0.80 -17.45 11.33
N ASP A 180 0.52 -17.58 11.57
CA ASP A 180 1.49 -16.55 11.22
C ASP A 180 1.55 -16.31 9.71
N VAL A 181 1.57 -17.41 8.94
CA VAL A 181 1.54 -17.35 7.47
C VAL A 181 0.24 -16.74 6.97
N TYR A 182 -0.91 -17.13 7.53
CA TYR A 182 -2.21 -16.56 7.20
C TYR A 182 -2.27 -15.07 7.47
N GLN A 183 -1.85 -14.66 8.67
CA GLN A 183 -1.91 -13.27 9.07
C GLN A 183 -1.07 -12.37 8.15
N ARG A 184 0.06 -12.87 7.65
CA ARG A 184 1.01 -12.10 6.86
C ARG A 184 0.78 -12.17 5.35
N LEU A 185 0.35 -13.32 4.82
CA LEU A 185 0.34 -13.59 3.37
C LEU A 185 -1.06 -13.70 2.76
N ARG A 186 -2.15 -13.74 3.55
CA ARG A 186 -3.52 -13.64 3.02
C ARG A 186 -3.88 -12.18 2.73
N ASN A 187 -3.28 -11.67 1.68
CA ASN A 187 -3.45 -10.29 1.25
C ASN A 187 -4.84 -10.08 0.66
N PHE A 188 -5.33 -8.84 0.77
CA PHE A 188 -6.54 -8.43 0.06
C PHE A 188 -6.23 -8.35 -1.45
N ASP A 189 -7.11 -8.93 -2.27
CA ASP A 189 -7.05 -8.85 -3.73
C ASP A 189 -8.45 -8.58 -4.27
N ALA A 190 -8.60 -7.49 -5.02
CA ALA A 190 -9.82 -7.18 -5.74
C ALA A 190 -9.47 -6.66 -7.13
N VAL A 191 -9.99 -7.33 -8.16
CA VAL A 191 -9.78 -6.97 -9.56
C VAL A 191 -11.14 -6.78 -10.23
N TYR A 192 -11.32 -5.64 -10.89
CA TYR A 192 -12.49 -5.34 -11.69
C TYR A 192 -12.12 -5.31 -13.16
N PHE A 193 -12.82 -6.15 -13.93
CA PHE A 193 -12.79 -6.16 -15.38
C PHE A 193 -14.09 -5.54 -15.91
N PRO A 194 -14.02 -4.51 -16.77
CA PRO A 194 -15.21 -3.86 -17.32
C PRO A 194 -16.04 -4.82 -18.18
N ASP A 195 -15.38 -5.70 -18.94
CA ASP A 195 -16.01 -6.71 -19.77
C ASP A 195 -16.51 -7.89 -18.94
N ASN A 196 -17.83 -8.08 -18.89
CA ASN A 196 -18.47 -9.12 -18.07
C ASN A 196 -18.01 -10.53 -18.42
N GLU A 197 -17.84 -10.84 -19.70
CA GLU A 197 -17.43 -12.16 -20.19
C GLU A 197 -15.98 -12.50 -19.77
N LYS A 198 -15.11 -11.48 -19.65
CA LYS A 198 -13.72 -11.64 -19.24
C LYS A 198 -13.58 -11.87 -17.73
N ARG A 199 -14.61 -11.57 -16.92
CA ARG A 199 -14.60 -11.83 -15.47
C ARG A 199 -14.50 -13.32 -15.13
N SER A 200 -14.84 -14.20 -16.07
CA SER A 200 -14.57 -15.65 -15.93
C SER A 200 -13.08 -15.96 -15.70
N GLN A 201 -12.18 -15.10 -16.21
CA GLN A 201 -10.74 -15.18 -15.97
C GLN A 201 -10.33 -14.77 -14.55
N LEU A 202 -11.26 -14.42 -13.65
CA LEU A 202 -11.03 -13.98 -12.27
C LEU A 202 -11.58 -14.97 -11.22
N LEU A 203 -12.08 -16.14 -11.64
CA LEU A 203 -12.81 -17.09 -10.77
C LEU A 203 -11.94 -18.17 -10.11
N ASP A 204 -10.63 -18.05 -10.18
CA ASP A 204 -9.67 -18.98 -9.57
C ASP A 204 -9.26 -18.54 -8.15
N ASP A 205 -8.74 -19.48 -7.36
CA ASP A 205 -8.13 -19.22 -6.05
C ASP A 205 -6.69 -18.70 -6.21
N ARG A 206 -6.55 -17.60 -6.98
CA ARG A 206 -5.24 -17.03 -7.34
C ARG A 206 -4.50 -16.45 -6.14
N THR A 207 -3.18 -16.40 -6.27
CA THR A 207 -2.36 -15.44 -5.53
C THR A 207 -2.10 -14.18 -6.36
N LEU A 208 -1.49 -13.16 -5.72
CA LEU A 208 -1.09 -11.93 -6.40
C LEU A 208 0.03 -12.14 -7.46
N VAL A 209 0.63 -13.34 -7.53
CA VAL A 209 1.76 -13.67 -8.45
C VAL A 209 1.41 -13.40 -9.91
N ASN A 210 0.16 -13.68 -10.30
CA ASN A 210 -0.27 -13.68 -11.69
C ASN A 210 -1.17 -12.49 -12.06
N THR A 211 -1.42 -11.51 -11.17
CA THR A 211 -2.37 -10.41 -11.42
C THR A 211 -2.12 -9.69 -12.75
N PHE A 212 -0.89 -9.22 -12.97
CA PHE A 212 -0.57 -8.54 -14.23
C PHE A 212 -0.53 -9.51 -15.42
N ARG A 213 -0.08 -10.76 -15.26
CA ARG A 213 -0.12 -11.74 -16.36
C ARG A 213 -1.55 -11.94 -16.85
N THR A 214 -2.49 -12.10 -15.93
CA THR A 214 -3.92 -12.22 -16.23
C THR A 214 -4.44 -10.97 -16.94
N VAL A 215 -4.13 -9.76 -16.45
CA VAL A 215 -4.53 -8.49 -17.12
C VAL A 215 -3.97 -8.40 -18.54
N PHE A 216 -2.67 -8.62 -18.72
CA PHE A 216 -1.99 -8.50 -20.00
C PHE A 216 -2.44 -9.54 -21.02
N ASN A 217 -2.63 -10.79 -20.60
CA ASN A 217 -3.15 -11.84 -21.48
C ASN A 217 -4.62 -11.57 -21.87
N THR A 218 -5.40 -10.99 -20.97
CA THR A 218 -6.84 -10.77 -21.17
C THR A 218 -7.15 -9.53 -22.03
N TYR A 219 -6.38 -8.45 -21.91
CA TYR A 219 -6.68 -7.17 -22.55
C TYR A 219 -5.67 -6.72 -23.62
N PHE A 220 -4.43 -7.21 -23.55
CA PHE A 220 -3.34 -6.69 -24.38
C PHE A 220 -2.75 -7.74 -25.33
N GLY A 221 -3.45 -8.87 -25.51
CA GLY A 221 -3.05 -9.93 -26.45
C GLY A 221 -1.69 -10.55 -26.15
N SER A 222 -1.22 -10.43 -24.90
CA SER A 222 0.01 -11.07 -24.46
C SER A 222 -0.20 -12.57 -24.23
N GLU A 223 0.90 -13.32 -24.24
CA GLU A 223 0.89 -14.77 -24.01
C GLU A 223 1.85 -15.14 -22.87
N TYR A 224 1.76 -14.40 -21.75
CA TYR A 224 2.59 -14.71 -20.58
C TYR A 224 2.17 -16.05 -19.97
N GLU A 225 3.17 -16.91 -19.72
CA GLU A 225 2.97 -18.12 -18.93
C GLU A 225 2.45 -17.75 -17.52
N ILE A 226 1.37 -18.40 -17.11
CA ILE A 226 0.84 -18.33 -15.74
C ILE A 226 1.75 -19.15 -14.85
N LEU A 227 2.29 -18.52 -13.81
CA LEU A 227 3.25 -19.13 -12.90
C LEU A 227 2.54 -19.90 -11.79
N GLU A 228 3.26 -20.82 -11.15
CA GLU A 228 2.80 -21.44 -9.91
C GLU A 228 2.63 -20.39 -8.81
N ASP A 229 1.57 -20.54 -8.02
CA ASP A 229 1.25 -19.67 -6.89
C ASP A 229 2.17 -19.97 -5.68
N LYS A 230 3.42 -19.51 -5.78
CA LYS A 230 4.46 -19.72 -4.77
C LYS A 230 4.54 -18.57 -3.76
N MET A 231 4.56 -18.94 -2.48
CA MET A 231 4.71 -18.01 -1.35
C MET A 231 5.91 -18.43 -0.51
N TYR A 232 6.73 -17.44 -0.17
CA TYR A 232 7.98 -17.66 0.56
C TYR A 232 8.00 -16.85 1.84
N TRP A 233 8.47 -17.49 2.91
CA TRP A 233 8.71 -16.87 4.20
C TRP A 233 10.20 -16.61 4.41
N SER A 234 10.53 -15.45 4.98
CA SER A 234 11.91 -15.09 5.32
C SER A 234 11.93 -14.20 6.57
N ALA A 235 12.90 -14.42 7.45
CA ALA A 235 13.09 -13.61 8.64
C ALA A 235 14.09 -12.49 8.38
N ASN A 236 13.90 -11.31 9.00
CA ASN A 236 14.82 -10.18 8.87
C ASN A 236 16.28 -10.51 9.23
N GLN A 237 16.50 -11.48 10.13
CA GLN A 237 17.84 -11.94 10.51
C GLN A 237 18.54 -12.77 9.42
N LYS A 238 17.77 -13.39 8.52
CA LYS A 238 18.24 -14.23 7.41
C LYS A 238 17.45 -13.89 6.14
N PRO A 239 17.57 -12.65 5.61
CA PRO A 239 16.66 -12.13 4.60
C PRO A 239 16.68 -12.91 3.28
N TYR A 240 17.76 -13.63 2.99
CA TYR A 240 17.93 -14.44 1.78
C TYR A 240 17.58 -15.93 1.95
N LEU A 241 17.16 -16.36 3.15
CA LEU A 241 16.73 -17.74 3.40
C LEU A 241 15.21 -17.83 3.24
N PHE A 242 14.79 -18.19 2.03
CA PHE A 242 13.38 -18.35 1.70
C PHE A 242 12.90 -19.77 2.00
N LYS A 243 11.83 -19.90 2.78
CA LYS A 243 11.12 -21.16 3.03
C LYS A 243 9.81 -21.14 2.25
N ASP A 244 9.58 -22.15 1.40
CA ASP A 244 8.28 -22.33 0.74
C ASP A 244 7.21 -22.62 1.80
N VAL A 245 6.17 -21.79 1.82
CA VAL A 245 5.03 -21.86 2.74
C VAL A 245 3.70 -21.98 1.99
N THR A 246 3.72 -22.27 0.68
CA THR A 246 2.52 -22.34 -0.16
C THR A 246 1.45 -23.28 0.37
N HIS A 247 1.86 -24.45 0.85
CA HIS A 247 0.96 -25.48 1.39
C HIS A 247 0.12 -25.00 2.58
N TYR A 248 0.55 -23.95 3.30
CA TYR A 248 -0.28 -23.39 4.36
C TYR A 248 -1.48 -22.62 3.82
N VAL A 249 -1.40 -22.06 2.61
CA VAL A 249 -2.38 -21.10 2.06
C VAL A 249 -3.29 -21.71 1.00
N ILE A 250 -2.75 -22.54 0.09
CA ILE A 250 -3.50 -23.06 -1.06
C ILE A 250 -4.12 -24.44 -0.80
N ASP A 251 -3.56 -25.22 0.12
CA ASP A 251 -4.02 -26.58 0.45
C ASP A 251 -4.56 -26.67 1.91
N PRO A 252 -5.65 -25.96 2.27
CA PRO A 252 -6.14 -25.90 3.66
C PRO A 252 -6.75 -27.21 4.19
#